data_AF-A0A2E7SW63-F1
#
_entry.id   AF-A0A2E7SW63-F1
#
_cell.length_a   1.000
_cell.length_b   1.000
_cell.length_c   1.000
_cell.angle_alpha   90.00
_cell.angle_beta   90.00
_cell.angle_gamma   90.00
#
_symmetry.space_group_name_H-M   'P 1'
#
loop_
_entity.id
_entity.type
_entity.pdbx_description
1 polymer ?
#
loop_
_entity_poly.entity_id
_entity_poly.type
_entity_poly.pdbx_seq_one_letter_code
_entity_poly.pdbx_strand_id
1 'polypeptide(L)'
;MDNGKISIAVVTDRFFTSNHASVIRIRSIVNAIDNTNKFEIKIYSTKQGYKKEIYPSSITFSPPPSNKNSLVLRLLTEIMLGIELFIRLAFNKHDLIFTTSPPYLMTLFCIAIAKIKRVPYIVDIRDLYPDVYFSAGILSEENIFGVFLRNLEIKLYSKAFIVTTVTKSYVDHIKNSTKIENNVLLLRNGYSKNVIQEVEHKYNTFTLIYHGNLGKFQDVELLLRLAERLSRFDSDIEILIIGSGSKDHLIRSSYLENIKYYGQLEMEDVYSMIPKAHLGLSFRTDDRVSRGAFPVKIYEYIAFGIPIIVTPISEAGKFVEKNIIGCQYSHEQIDDIVSTIIDLKENINNLQRLSENTHAIKYKFSREKIAEDFVKILEQRLKL
;
A
#
# COMPACT_ATOMS: atom_id res chain seq x y z
N MET A 1 5.59 37.13 13.31
CA MET A 1 7.04 36.82 13.37
C MET A 1 7.22 35.63 12.46
N ASP A 2 7.86 35.85 11.32
CA ASP A 2 8.07 34.82 10.31
C ASP A 2 9.26 33.99 10.77
N ASN A 3 9.01 32.80 11.32
CA ASN A 3 10.05 31.97 11.95
C ASN A 3 11.01 31.32 10.94
N GLY A 4 10.96 31.71 9.66
CA GLY A 4 11.77 31.14 8.57
C GLY A 4 11.40 29.70 8.20
N LYS A 5 10.28 29.18 8.73
CA LYS A 5 9.78 27.83 8.45
C LYS A 5 8.97 27.82 7.16
N ILE A 6 9.05 26.74 6.40
CA ILE A 6 8.23 26.53 5.20
C ILE A 6 6.83 26.09 5.65
N SER A 7 5.79 26.85 5.30
CA SER A 7 4.40 26.48 5.54
C SER A 7 3.97 25.38 4.57
N ILE A 8 3.65 24.19 5.09
CA ILE A 8 3.22 23.04 4.29
C ILE A 8 1.76 22.65 4.60
N ALA A 9 0.93 22.63 3.56
CA ALA A 9 -0.42 22.07 3.64
C ALA A 9 -0.40 20.59 3.26
N VAL A 10 -0.73 19.72 4.22
CA VAL A 10 -0.85 18.28 3.99
C VAL A 10 -2.32 17.93 3.81
N VAL A 11 -2.68 17.44 2.64
CA VAL A 11 -4.06 17.25 2.19
C VAL A 11 -4.35 15.77 1.97
N THR A 12 -5.29 15.22 2.73
CA THR A 12 -5.66 13.81 2.68
C THR A 12 -7.13 13.62 3.08
N ASP A 13 -7.81 12.60 2.55
CA ASP A 13 -9.21 12.35 2.91
C ASP A 13 -9.37 11.95 4.38
N ARG A 14 -8.36 11.28 4.95
CA ARG A 14 -8.35 10.85 6.35
C ARG A 14 -6.96 11.05 6.96
N PHE A 15 -6.90 11.63 8.14
CA PHE A 15 -5.66 11.75 8.92
C PHE A 15 -5.78 11.27 10.38
N PHE A 16 -6.99 11.35 10.95
CA PHE A 16 -7.17 11.23 12.41
C PHE A 16 -7.65 9.85 12.87
N THR A 17 -8.04 9.00 11.92
CA THR A 17 -8.41 7.61 12.19
C THR A 17 -7.17 6.72 12.24
N SER A 18 -7.07 5.83 13.23
CA SER A 18 -5.84 5.07 13.48
C SER A 18 -5.56 3.92 12.50
N ASN A 19 -6.59 3.29 11.93
CA ASN A 19 -6.44 1.93 11.38
C ASN A 19 -6.36 1.86 9.84
N HIS A 20 -6.37 3.00 9.13
CA HIS A 20 -6.26 2.99 7.67
C HIS A 20 -4.80 3.07 7.21
N ALA A 21 -4.41 2.20 6.28
CA ALA A 21 -3.05 2.18 5.73
C ALA A 21 -2.61 3.54 5.12
N SER A 22 -3.54 4.26 4.48
CA SER A 22 -3.31 5.61 3.96
C SER A 22 -2.93 6.60 5.07
N VAL A 23 -3.64 6.52 6.20
CA VAL A 23 -3.41 7.37 7.37
C VAL A 23 -2.05 7.07 8.01
N ILE A 24 -1.73 5.78 8.21
CA ILE A 24 -0.46 5.36 8.82
C ILE A 24 0.72 5.86 7.99
N ARG A 25 0.63 5.76 6.65
CA ARG A 25 1.64 6.28 5.74
C ARG A 25 1.80 7.79 5.87
N ILE A 26 0.72 8.56 5.73
CA ILE A 26 0.83 10.02 5.76
C ILE A 26 1.29 10.53 7.12
N ARG A 27 0.87 9.90 8.23
CA ARG A 27 1.34 10.23 9.57
C ARG A 27 2.84 9.97 9.73
N SER A 28 3.37 8.87 9.18
CA SER A 28 4.81 8.60 9.22
C SER A 28 5.59 9.71 8.51
N ILE A 29 5.09 10.18 7.37
CA ILE A 29 5.71 11.29 6.62
C ILE A 29 5.57 12.62 7.37
N VAL A 30 4.39 12.93 7.89
CA VAL A 30 4.15 14.16 8.67
C VAL A 30 5.04 14.20 9.91
N ASN A 31 5.16 13.10 10.65
CA ASN A 31 6.05 13.02 11.80
C ASN A 31 7.52 13.23 11.39
N ALA A 32 7.96 12.64 10.27
CA ALA A 32 9.32 12.86 9.77
C ALA A 32 9.56 14.33 9.35
N ILE A 33 8.56 14.99 8.76
CA ILE A 33 8.61 16.42 8.42
C ILE A 33 8.69 17.27 9.69
N ASP A 34 7.83 16.98 10.68
CA ASP A 34 7.75 17.73 11.95
C ASP A 34 9.07 17.65 12.72
N ASN A 35 9.69 16.46 12.76
CA ASN A 35 10.97 16.22 13.42
C ASN A 35 12.13 17.08 12.89
N THR A 36 12.03 17.63 11.67
CA THR A 36 13.06 18.55 11.15
C THR A 36 13.00 19.93 11.80
N ASN A 37 11.86 20.29 12.39
CA ASN A 37 11.55 21.62 12.90
C ASN A 37 11.66 22.76 11.84
N LYS A 38 11.77 22.44 10.55
CA LYS A 38 11.88 23.42 9.44
C LYS A 38 10.54 23.77 8.78
N PHE A 39 9.48 23.05 9.12
CA PHE A 39 8.16 23.21 8.51
C PHE A 39 7.11 23.66 9.54
N GLU A 40 6.14 24.44 9.08
CA GLU A 40 4.89 24.68 9.79
C GLU A 40 3.78 23.87 9.09
N ILE A 41 3.29 22.83 9.77
CA ILE A 41 2.38 21.85 9.17
C ILE A 41 0.93 22.25 9.45
N LYS A 42 0.11 22.30 8.39
CA LYS A 42 -1.35 22.39 8.49
C LYS A 42 -2.02 21.21 7.80
N ILE A 43 -2.83 20.46 8.54
CA ILE A 43 -3.53 19.29 8.01
C ILE A 43 -4.89 19.70 7.42
N TYR A 44 -5.19 19.26 6.21
CA TYR A 44 -6.48 19.40 5.55
C TYR A 44 -7.08 18.01 5.38
N SER A 45 -8.11 17.70 6.15
CA SER A 45 -8.72 16.37 6.14
C SER A 45 -10.18 16.38 6.60
N THR A 46 -10.86 15.26 6.41
CA THR A 46 -12.24 15.10 6.88
C THR A 46 -12.31 14.94 8.40
N LYS A 47 -13.48 15.17 9.00
CA LYS A 47 -13.69 15.07 10.46
C LYS A 47 -13.55 13.64 11.01
N GLN A 48 -13.46 12.63 10.16
CA GLN A 48 -13.48 11.23 10.61
C GLN A 48 -12.30 10.94 11.55
N GLY A 49 -12.61 10.50 12.78
CA GLY A 49 -11.61 10.20 13.80
C GLY A 49 -11.00 11.42 14.51
N TYR A 50 -11.42 12.64 14.16
CA TYR A 50 -10.88 13.87 14.75
C TYR A 50 -11.13 13.91 16.27
N LYS A 51 -10.05 13.84 17.05
CA LYS A 51 -10.03 14.07 18.50
C LYS A 51 -8.91 15.06 18.78
N LYS A 52 -9.28 16.35 18.85
CA LYS A 52 -8.46 17.53 19.25
C LYS A 52 -6.94 17.29 19.11
N GLU A 53 -6.40 17.62 17.94
CA GLU A 53 -5.05 17.23 17.51
C GLU A 53 -3.88 18.08 17.99
N ILE A 54 -2.71 17.46 17.84
CA ILE A 54 -1.35 18.00 17.94
C ILE A 54 -1.07 19.05 16.84
N TYR A 55 -1.67 18.91 15.65
CA TYR A 55 -1.42 19.79 14.50
C TYR A 55 -2.57 20.79 14.27
N PRO A 56 -2.27 22.01 13.78
CA PRO A 56 -3.27 22.89 13.19
C PRO A 56 -4.00 22.18 12.04
N SER A 57 -5.33 22.12 12.12
CA SER A 57 -6.14 21.34 11.17
C SER A 57 -7.29 22.17 10.59
N SER A 58 -7.54 22.02 9.28
CA SER A 58 -8.73 22.50 8.57
C SER A 58 -9.62 21.31 8.24
N ILE A 59 -10.71 21.17 9.00
CA ILE A 59 -11.62 20.04 8.91
C ILE A 59 -12.73 20.31 7.89
N THR A 60 -12.91 19.39 6.93
CA THR A 60 -13.95 19.50 5.90
C THR A 60 -15.33 19.12 6.45
N PHE A 61 -16.37 19.69 5.84
CA PHE A 61 -17.76 19.30 6.06
C PHE A 61 -18.13 18.06 5.23
N SER A 62 -17.57 17.96 4.02
CA SER A 62 -17.75 16.81 3.14
C SER A 62 -17.19 15.54 3.79
N PRO A 63 -17.91 14.40 3.73
CA PRO A 63 -17.44 13.13 4.26
C PRO A 63 -16.32 12.53 3.38
N PRO A 64 -15.48 11.64 3.94
CA PRO A 64 -14.51 10.92 3.14
C PRO A 64 -15.22 9.94 2.19
N PRO A 65 -14.74 9.77 0.94
CA PRO A 65 -15.22 8.75 0.03
C PRO A 65 -15.12 7.35 0.66
N SER A 66 -16.09 6.49 0.38
CA SER A 66 -16.20 5.15 0.98
C SER A 66 -16.35 4.07 -0.08
N ASN A 67 -15.59 2.98 0.07
CA ASN A 67 -15.74 1.78 -0.77
C ASN A 67 -17.01 0.97 -0.47
N LYS A 68 -17.74 1.30 0.61
CA LYS A 68 -19.07 0.70 0.89
C LYS A 68 -20.19 1.35 0.07
N ASN A 69 -19.95 2.53 -0.47
CA ASN A 69 -20.94 3.27 -1.25
C ASN A 69 -20.98 2.77 -2.69
N SER A 70 -22.10 3.03 -3.38
CA SER A 70 -22.14 2.87 -4.82
C SER A 70 -21.06 3.72 -5.49
N LEU A 71 -20.58 3.27 -6.64
CA LEU A 71 -19.55 3.94 -7.39
C LEU A 71 -19.87 5.41 -7.68
N VAL A 72 -21.10 5.69 -8.12
CA VAL A 72 -21.56 7.05 -8.43
C VAL A 72 -21.48 7.93 -7.18
N LEU A 73 -22.00 7.44 -6.05
CA LEU A 73 -21.93 8.17 -4.79
C LEU A 73 -20.49 8.40 -4.34
N ARG A 74 -19.60 7.41 -4.53
CA ARG A 74 -18.17 7.56 -4.26
C ARG A 74 -17.57 8.68 -5.10
N LEU A 75 -17.78 8.70 -6.42
CA LEU A 75 -17.26 9.76 -7.30
C LEU A 75 -17.80 11.15 -6.93
N LEU A 76 -19.10 11.26 -6.62
CA LEU A 76 -19.71 12.50 -6.14
C LEU A 76 -19.05 12.98 -4.84
N THR A 77 -18.82 12.09 -3.88
CA THR A 77 -18.11 12.44 -2.64
C THR A 77 -16.67 12.87 -2.89
N GLU A 78 -15.95 12.25 -3.84
CA GLU A 78 -14.59 12.68 -4.22
C GLU A 78 -14.59 14.10 -4.80
N ILE A 79 -15.58 14.43 -5.65
CA ILE A 79 -15.72 15.76 -6.25
C ILE A 79 -16.10 16.81 -5.20
N MET A 80 -17.11 16.53 -4.36
CA MET A 80 -17.53 17.45 -3.31
C MET A 80 -16.39 17.78 -2.35
N LEU A 81 -15.67 16.75 -1.90
CA LEU A 81 -14.49 16.92 -1.06
C LEU A 81 -13.40 17.72 -1.78
N GLY A 82 -13.16 17.43 -3.06
CA GLY A 82 -12.22 18.17 -3.90
C GLY A 82 -12.54 19.65 -4.03
N ILE A 83 -13.80 20.01 -4.31
CA ILE A 83 -14.25 21.41 -4.42
C ILE A 83 -14.07 22.13 -3.08
N GLU A 84 -14.46 21.49 -1.98
CA GLU A 84 -14.32 22.10 -0.66
C GLU A 84 -12.85 22.36 -0.31
N LEU A 85 -11.97 21.38 -0.55
CA LEU A 85 -10.54 21.52 -0.33
C LEU A 85 -9.90 22.56 -1.25
N PHE A 86 -10.33 22.64 -2.52
CA PHE A 86 -9.94 23.68 -3.45
C PHE A 86 -10.22 25.07 -2.85
N ILE A 87 -11.44 25.30 -2.35
CA ILE A 87 -11.86 26.57 -1.77
C ILE A 87 -11.04 26.87 -0.51
N ARG A 88 -10.89 25.89 0.40
CA ARG A 88 -10.14 26.08 1.65
C ARG A 88 -8.67 26.39 1.41
N LEU A 89 -8.02 25.72 0.46
CA LEU A 89 -6.64 26.01 0.04
C LEU A 89 -6.54 27.36 -0.68
N ALA A 90 -7.61 27.83 -1.36
CA ALA A 90 -7.64 29.14 -1.97
C ALA A 90 -7.51 30.27 -0.93
N PHE A 91 -8.19 30.14 0.21
CA PHE A 91 -8.22 31.16 1.27
C PHE A 91 -7.03 31.12 2.25
N ASN A 92 -6.17 30.10 2.21
CA ASN A 92 -5.00 29.98 3.09
C ASN A 92 -3.70 30.09 2.29
N LYS A 93 -2.67 30.76 2.84
CA LYS A 93 -1.35 30.84 2.20
C LYS A 93 -0.47 29.68 2.67
N HIS A 94 0.24 29.06 1.74
CA HIS A 94 1.18 27.96 1.97
C HIS A 94 2.33 28.09 0.97
N ASP A 95 3.52 27.66 1.38
CA ASP A 95 4.71 27.62 0.54
C ASP A 95 4.81 26.30 -0.24
N LEU A 96 4.16 25.24 0.27
CA LEU A 96 4.16 23.91 -0.33
C LEU A 96 2.82 23.21 -0.06
N ILE A 97 2.29 22.49 -1.06
CA ILE A 97 1.10 21.63 -0.90
C ILE A 97 1.51 20.18 -1.10
N PHE A 98 1.21 19.31 -0.14
CA PHE A 98 1.41 17.87 -0.25
C PHE A 98 0.04 17.18 -0.22
N THR A 99 -0.35 16.59 -1.35
CA THR A 99 -1.61 15.84 -1.49
C THR A 99 -1.38 14.36 -1.81
N THR A 100 -2.32 13.48 -1.46
CA THR A 100 -2.22 12.03 -1.70
C THR A 100 -3.45 11.48 -2.43
N SER A 101 -3.19 10.56 -3.36
CA SER A 101 -4.19 9.81 -4.14
C SER A 101 -4.10 8.32 -3.81
N PRO A 102 -5.22 7.61 -3.62
CA PRO A 102 -6.61 8.10 -3.64
C PRO A 102 -6.97 8.96 -2.42
N PRO A 103 -8.05 9.78 -2.50
CA PRO A 103 -9.01 9.87 -3.61
C PRO A 103 -8.53 10.68 -4.83
N TYR A 104 -8.79 10.18 -6.02
CA TYR A 104 -8.18 10.69 -7.25
C TYR A 104 -8.74 12.07 -7.64
N LEU A 105 -10.07 12.22 -7.71
CA LEU A 105 -10.66 13.49 -8.15
C LEU A 105 -10.36 14.61 -7.15
N MET A 106 -10.43 14.30 -5.85
CA MET A 106 -10.00 15.21 -4.78
C MET A 106 -8.57 15.73 -5.01
N THR A 107 -7.65 14.82 -5.35
CA THR A 107 -6.25 15.15 -5.61
C THR A 107 -6.11 16.10 -6.80
N LEU A 108 -6.86 15.89 -7.89
CA LEU A 108 -6.85 16.78 -9.05
C LEU A 108 -7.27 18.21 -8.70
N PHE A 109 -8.30 18.39 -7.86
CA PHE A 109 -8.72 19.70 -7.38
C PHE A 109 -7.63 20.39 -6.54
N CYS A 110 -6.97 19.64 -5.65
CA CYS A 110 -5.88 20.18 -4.82
C CYS A 110 -4.67 20.62 -5.67
N ILE A 111 -4.33 19.87 -6.71
CA ILE A 111 -3.27 20.25 -7.64
C ILE A 111 -3.70 21.48 -8.48
N ALA A 112 -4.96 21.54 -8.90
CA ALA A 112 -5.45 22.67 -9.69
C ALA A 112 -5.31 24.00 -8.93
N ILE A 113 -5.69 24.04 -7.64
CA ILE A 113 -5.52 25.26 -6.84
C ILE A 113 -4.04 25.59 -6.59
N ALA A 114 -3.18 24.58 -6.39
CA ALA A 114 -1.73 24.79 -6.26
C ALA A 114 -1.17 25.49 -7.51
N LYS A 115 -1.58 25.05 -8.71
CA LYS A 115 -1.17 25.67 -9.99
C LYS A 115 -1.71 27.08 -10.17
N ILE A 116 -2.97 27.33 -9.82
CA ILE A 116 -3.58 28.67 -9.88
C ILE A 116 -2.82 29.64 -8.96
N LYS A 117 -2.45 29.19 -7.76
CA LYS A 117 -1.71 29.99 -6.78
C LYS A 117 -0.20 30.00 -7.01
N ARG A 118 0.30 29.25 -8.00
CA ARG A 118 1.74 29.06 -8.28
C ARG A 118 2.53 28.55 -7.08
N VAL A 119 1.90 27.70 -6.26
CA VAL A 119 2.51 27.04 -5.11
C VAL A 119 3.08 25.69 -5.59
N PRO A 120 4.35 25.36 -5.30
CA PRO A 120 4.89 24.04 -5.61
C PRO A 120 4.09 22.95 -4.88
N TYR A 121 3.97 21.78 -5.49
CA TYR A 121 3.20 20.68 -4.90
C TYR A 121 3.87 19.32 -5.04
N ILE A 122 3.64 18.51 -4.02
CA ILE A 122 4.00 17.10 -3.93
C ILE A 122 2.72 16.28 -4.08
N VAL A 123 2.78 15.23 -4.89
CA VAL A 123 1.68 14.28 -5.04
C VAL A 123 2.15 12.86 -4.72
N ASP A 124 1.56 12.23 -3.71
CA ASP A 124 1.79 10.82 -3.37
C ASP A 124 0.74 9.93 -4.03
N ILE A 125 1.18 9.16 -5.02
CA ILE A 125 0.34 8.29 -5.86
C ILE A 125 0.49 6.86 -5.38
N ARG A 126 -0.57 6.34 -4.76
CA ARG A 126 -0.59 4.98 -4.22
C ARG A 126 -1.21 3.97 -5.18
N ASP A 127 -2.10 4.44 -6.04
CA ASP A 127 -2.72 3.68 -7.13
C ASP A 127 -2.71 4.51 -8.42
N LEU A 128 -2.51 3.87 -9.58
CA LEU A 128 -2.53 4.55 -10.88
C LEU A 128 -3.98 4.81 -11.31
N TYR A 129 -4.39 6.07 -11.29
CA TYR A 129 -5.68 6.52 -11.81
C TYR A 129 -5.43 7.38 -13.06
N PRO A 130 -6.18 7.20 -14.16
CA PRO A 130 -7.48 6.48 -14.24
C PRO A 130 -7.41 4.96 -14.48
N ASP A 131 -6.23 4.32 -14.49
CA ASP A 131 -6.11 2.87 -14.77
C ASP A 131 -6.95 1.97 -13.85
N VAL A 132 -7.05 2.31 -12.57
CA VAL A 132 -7.92 1.62 -11.63
C VAL A 132 -9.39 1.69 -12.05
N TYR A 133 -9.84 2.82 -12.61
CA TYR A 133 -11.21 2.93 -13.14
C TYR A 133 -11.39 2.06 -14.38
N PHE A 134 -10.39 2.01 -15.26
CA PHE A 134 -10.43 1.18 -16.46
C PHE A 134 -10.50 -0.32 -16.10
N SER A 135 -9.61 -0.79 -15.24
CA SER A 135 -9.58 -2.20 -14.81
C SER A 135 -10.78 -2.61 -13.95
N ALA A 136 -11.47 -1.65 -13.34
CA ALA A 136 -12.73 -1.90 -12.63
C ALA A 136 -13.96 -1.88 -13.54
N GLY A 137 -13.82 -1.55 -14.84
CA GLY A 137 -14.94 -1.39 -15.77
C GLY A 137 -15.80 -0.15 -15.49
N ILE A 138 -15.27 0.80 -14.71
CA ILE A 138 -15.97 2.04 -14.32
C ILE A 138 -15.97 3.04 -15.47
N LEU A 139 -14.85 3.11 -16.18
CA LEU A 139 -14.64 4.02 -17.29
C LEU A 139 -13.95 3.24 -18.41
N SER A 140 -14.25 3.57 -19.66
CA SER A 140 -13.48 3.04 -20.78
C SER A 140 -12.25 3.91 -21.03
N GLU A 141 -11.11 3.28 -21.29
CA GLU A 141 -9.86 3.96 -21.65
C GLU A 141 -9.99 4.71 -22.99
N GLU A 142 -10.82 4.20 -23.90
CA GLU A 142 -11.00 4.73 -25.25
C GLU A 142 -12.04 5.86 -25.32
N ASN A 143 -12.86 6.04 -24.28
CA ASN A 143 -13.86 7.10 -24.31
C ASN A 143 -13.23 8.48 -24.09
N ILE A 144 -13.95 9.52 -24.53
CA ILE A 144 -13.50 10.92 -24.46
C ILE A 144 -13.11 11.33 -23.02
N PHE A 145 -13.86 10.88 -22.01
CA PHE A 145 -13.56 11.16 -20.61
C PHE A 145 -12.32 10.40 -20.10
N GLY A 146 -12.11 9.16 -20.52
CA GLY A 146 -10.93 8.35 -20.19
C GLY A 146 -9.66 8.99 -20.73
N VAL A 147 -9.68 9.35 -22.01
CA VAL A 147 -8.59 10.08 -22.68
C VAL A 147 -8.35 11.44 -22.02
N PHE A 148 -9.42 12.17 -21.71
CA PHE A 148 -9.31 13.46 -21.00
C PHE A 148 -8.64 13.30 -19.63
N LEU A 149 -9.08 12.35 -18.81
CA LEU A 149 -8.52 12.13 -17.47
C LEU A 149 -7.05 11.70 -17.54
N ARG A 150 -6.68 10.86 -18.51
CA ARG A 150 -5.28 10.48 -18.74
C ARG A 150 -4.41 11.68 -19.11
N ASN A 151 -4.88 12.51 -20.04
CA ASN A 151 -4.14 13.70 -20.46
C ASN A 151 -4.03 14.73 -19.33
N LEU A 152 -5.09 14.86 -18.52
CA LEU A 152 -5.09 15.73 -17.34
C LEU A 152 -4.08 15.23 -16.30
N GLU A 153 -4.07 13.93 -15.98
CA GLU A 153 -3.11 13.28 -15.09
C GLU A 153 -1.67 13.62 -15.52
N ILE A 154 -1.32 13.31 -16.78
CA ILE A 154 0.01 13.56 -17.34
C ILE A 154 0.41 15.04 -17.22
N LYS A 155 -0.51 15.96 -17.56
CA LYS A 155 -0.26 17.41 -17.48
C LYS A 155 -0.06 17.92 -16.05
N LEU A 156 -0.71 17.28 -15.07
CA LEU A 156 -0.59 17.67 -13.67
C LEU A 156 0.65 17.05 -13.03
N TYR A 157 0.95 15.78 -13.28
CA TYR A 157 2.15 15.14 -12.73
C TYR A 157 3.43 15.71 -13.34
N SER A 158 3.40 16.10 -14.61
CA SER A 158 4.55 16.73 -15.28
C SER A 158 4.95 18.11 -14.74
N LYS A 159 4.13 18.73 -13.90
CA LYS A 159 4.43 20.02 -13.26
C LYS A 159 4.61 19.89 -11.75
N ALA A 160 4.54 18.69 -11.20
CA ALA A 160 4.76 18.46 -9.78
C ALA A 160 6.21 18.76 -9.39
N PHE A 161 6.39 19.33 -8.21
CA PHE A 161 7.70 19.51 -7.59
C PHE A 161 8.31 18.14 -7.26
N ILE A 162 7.50 17.26 -6.68
CA ILE A 162 7.82 15.85 -6.46
C ILE A 162 6.56 15.01 -6.71
N VAL A 163 6.73 13.87 -7.36
CA VAL A 163 5.77 12.78 -7.39
C VAL A 163 6.36 11.63 -6.60
N THR A 164 5.65 11.11 -5.59
CA THR A 164 6.03 9.86 -4.92
C THR A 164 5.10 8.74 -5.33
N THR A 165 5.62 7.52 -5.45
CA THR A 165 4.77 6.35 -5.72
C THR A 165 5.33 5.08 -5.11
N VAL A 166 4.52 4.03 -5.02
CA VAL A 166 4.76 2.89 -4.13
C VAL A 166 5.54 1.72 -4.77
N THR A 167 5.63 1.66 -6.09
CA THR A 167 6.29 0.55 -6.82
C THR A 167 7.20 1.08 -7.94
N LYS A 168 8.22 0.31 -8.33
CA LYS A 168 9.12 0.67 -9.44
C LYS A 168 8.37 0.72 -10.77
N SER A 169 7.46 -0.22 -11.00
CA SER A 169 6.60 -0.22 -12.18
C SER A 169 5.76 1.05 -12.26
N TYR A 170 5.31 1.61 -11.13
CA TYR A 170 4.59 2.88 -11.13
C TYR A 170 5.53 4.06 -11.38
N VAL A 171 6.75 4.04 -10.84
CA VAL A 171 7.78 5.04 -11.16
C VAL A 171 8.02 5.06 -12.66
N ASP A 172 8.31 3.91 -13.26
CA ASP A 172 8.60 3.79 -14.69
C ASP A 172 7.40 4.22 -15.54
N HIS A 173 6.19 3.80 -15.15
CA HIS A 173 4.96 4.24 -15.82
C HIS A 173 4.80 5.76 -15.81
N ILE A 174 4.91 6.40 -14.63
CA ILE A 174 4.74 7.85 -14.51
C ILE A 174 5.85 8.58 -15.27
N LYS A 175 7.11 8.14 -15.17
CA LYS A 175 8.23 8.74 -15.91
C LYS A 175 8.01 8.68 -17.41
N ASN A 176 7.59 7.52 -17.93
CA ASN A 176 7.31 7.33 -19.35
C ASN A 176 6.12 8.17 -19.83
N SER A 177 5.04 8.19 -19.05
CA SER A 177 3.82 8.94 -19.39
C SER A 177 4.04 10.47 -19.31
N THR A 178 4.83 10.95 -18.35
CA THR A 178 5.07 12.39 -18.14
C THR A 178 6.32 12.93 -18.85
N LYS A 179 7.19 12.05 -19.34
CA LYS A 179 8.52 12.37 -19.90
C LYS A 179 9.41 13.17 -18.93
N ILE A 180 9.29 12.91 -17.62
CA ILE A 180 10.07 13.58 -16.57
C ILE A 180 10.74 12.57 -15.66
N GLU A 181 12.08 12.57 -15.68
CA GLU A 181 12.86 11.59 -14.95
C GLU A 181 13.15 11.98 -13.50
N ASN A 182 13.42 13.26 -13.25
CA ASN A 182 14.04 13.69 -11.99
C ASN A 182 13.05 13.96 -10.86
N ASN A 183 11.73 13.93 -11.11
CA ASN A 183 10.74 14.30 -10.10
C ASN A 183 9.91 13.13 -9.55
N VAL A 184 10.12 11.91 -10.05
CA VAL A 184 9.36 10.73 -9.61
C VAL A 184 10.23 9.87 -8.69
N LEU A 185 9.81 9.77 -7.42
CA LEU A 185 10.51 9.06 -6.36
C LEU A 185 9.76 7.79 -5.96
N LEU A 186 10.51 6.70 -5.78
CA LEU A 186 9.99 5.47 -5.19
C LEU A 186 9.90 5.63 -3.68
N LEU A 187 8.68 5.58 -3.16
CA LEU A 187 8.37 5.61 -1.75
C LEU A 187 7.46 4.43 -1.40
N ARG A 188 8.09 3.27 -1.11
CA ARG A 188 7.39 2.02 -0.80
C ARG A 188 6.44 2.17 0.39
N ASN A 189 5.45 1.29 0.50
CA ASN A 189 4.48 1.32 1.62
C ASN A 189 5.13 0.99 2.97
N GLY A 190 6.06 0.02 3.00
CA GLY A 190 6.74 -0.42 4.21
C GLY A 190 5.83 -1.06 5.27
N TYR A 191 6.43 -1.39 6.42
CA TYR A 191 5.77 -1.91 7.61
C TYR A 191 5.93 -0.95 8.80
N SER A 192 5.13 -1.11 9.86
CA SER A 192 5.23 -0.28 11.08
C SER A 192 6.30 -0.85 12.01
N LYS A 193 7.24 -0.03 12.52
CA LYS A 193 8.31 -0.53 13.39
C LYS A 193 7.78 -1.12 14.71
N ASN A 194 6.64 -0.63 15.19
CA ASN A 194 6.00 -1.06 16.45
C ASN A 194 5.43 -2.49 16.39
N VAL A 195 5.59 -3.18 15.27
CA VAL A 195 5.03 -4.50 14.97
C VAL A 195 5.99 -5.63 15.28
N ILE A 196 7.29 -5.34 15.38
CA ILE A 196 8.30 -6.37 15.59
C ILE A 196 8.20 -6.90 17.01
N GLN A 197 7.57 -8.06 17.16
CA GLN A 197 7.64 -8.89 18.35
C GLN A 197 8.54 -10.08 18.05
N GLU A 198 9.54 -10.29 18.89
CA GLU A 198 10.29 -11.55 18.88
C GLU A 198 9.41 -12.63 19.51
N VAL A 199 9.31 -13.77 18.84
CA VAL A 199 8.64 -14.96 19.38
C VAL A 199 9.67 -16.05 19.56
N GLU A 200 9.58 -16.77 20.68
CA GLU A 200 10.57 -17.79 21.04
C GLU A 200 10.44 -19.06 20.18
N HIS A 201 9.23 -19.37 19.70
CA HIS A 201 8.96 -20.63 19.02
C HIS A 201 8.05 -20.46 17.79
N LYS A 202 8.40 -21.17 16.70
CA LYS A 202 7.50 -21.42 15.56
C LYS A 202 6.43 -22.43 15.94
N TYR A 203 5.39 -22.54 15.12
CA TYR A 203 4.41 -23.62 15.24
C TYR A 203 5.09 -24.98 15.05
N ASN A 204 4.59 -26.03 15.72
CA ASN A 204 5.14 -27.38 15.59
C ASN A 204 4.88 -27.97 14.20
N THR A 205 3.68 -27.71 13.65
CA THR A 205 3.28 -28.12 12.30
C THR A 205 3.85 -27.16 11.25
N PHE A 206 4.21 -27.66 10.07
CA PHE A 206 4.74 -26.80 9.01
C PHE A 206 3.64 -25.87 8.49
N THR A 207 3.72 -24.62 8.92
CA THR A 207 2.61 -23.67 8.81
C THR A 207 2.85 -22.61 7.75
N LEU A 208 1.96 -22.57 6.76
CA LEU A 208 1.83 -21.49 5.78
C LEU A 208 0.85 -20.45 6.32
N ILE A 209 1.12 -19.16 6.09
CA ILE A 209 0.22 -18.08 6.51
C ILE A 209 -0.19 -17.19 5.35
N TYR A 210 -1.49 -16.94 5.25
CA TYR A 210 -2.07 -15.91 4.40
C TYR A 210 -2.86 -14.94 5.29
N HIS A 211 -2.50 -13.65 5.28
CA HIS A 211 -3.29 -12.64 5.99
C HIS A 211 -3.70 -11.44 5.12
N GLY A 212 -4.81 -10.79 5.45
CA GLY A 212 -5.33 -9.59 4.80
C GLY A 212 -6.63 -9.82 4.02
N ASN A 213 -7.01 -8.85 3.19
CA ASN A 213 -8.28 -8.85 2.48
C ASN A 213 -8.48 -10.06 1.56
N LEU A 214 -9.65 -10.69 1.59
CA LEU A 214 -10.06 -11.80 0.70
C LEU A 214 -11.02 -11.29 -0.38
N GLY A 215 -10.53 -10.38 -1.23
CA GLY A 215 -11.35 -9.65 -2.20
C GLY A 215 -11.09 -9.98 -3.66
N LYS A 216 -11.56 -9.09 -4.55
CA LYS A 216 -11.51 -9.24 -6.02
C LYS A 216 -10.10 -9.57 -6.55
N PHE A 217 -9.07 -8.89 -6.05
CA PHE A 217 -7.70 -9.04 -6.53
C PHE A 217 -6.90 -10.13 -5.80
N GLN A 218 -7.55 -10.88 -4.92
CA GLN A 218 -6.92 -11.96 -4.17
C GLN A 218 -7.41 -13.30 -4.73
N ASP A 219 -6.45 -14.17 -4.99
CA ASP A 219 -6.69 -15.47 -5.58
C ASP A 219 -6.94 -16.50 -4.47
N VAL A 220 -8.16 -16.47 -3.93
CA VAL A 220 -8.60 -17.38 -2.87
C VAL A 220 -8.77 -18.79 -3.45
N GLU A 221 -9.15 -18.87 -4.71
CA GLU A 221 -9.30 -20.11 -5.47
C GLU A 221 -7.97 -20.87 -5.57
N LEU A 222 -6.87 -20.17 -5.91
CA LEU A 222 -5.52 -20.76 -5.86
C LEU A 222 -5.13 -21.20 -4.45
N LEU A 223 -5.47 -20.42 -3.41
CA LEU A 223 -5.19 -20.79 -2.02
C LEU A 223 -5.90 -22.09 -1.62
N LEU A 224 -7.15 -22.28 -2.03
CA LEU A 224 -7.93 -23.50 -1.77
C LEU A 224 -7.41 -24.68 -2.58
N ARG A 225 -7.09 -24.48 -3.87
CA ARG A 225 -6.46 -25.52 -4.69
C ARG A 225 -5.12 -25.96 -4.10
N LEU A 226 -4.32 -25.02 -3.58
CA LEU A 226 -3.06 -25.32 -2.93
C LEU A 226 -3.28 -26.19 -1.69
N ALA A 227 -4.24 -25.82 -0.84
CA ALA A 227 -4.59 -26.60 0.35
C ALA A 227 -5.04 -28.03 -0.01
N GLU A 228 -5.92 -28.18 -1.00
CA GLU A 228 -6.40 -29.48 -1.50
C GLU A 228 -5.26 -30.35 -2.05
N ARG A 229 -4.28 -29.75 -2.74
CA ARG A 229 -3.13 -30.49 -3.23
C ARG A 229 -2.21 -30.91 -2.10
N LEU A 230 -1.87 -30.00 -1.19
CA LEU A 230 -1.00 -30.31 -0.06
C LEU A 230 -1.58 -31.41 0.83
N SER A 231 -2.89 -31.41 1.10
CA SER A 231 -3.53 -32.43 1.94
C SER A 231 -3.42 -33.86 1.39
N ARG A 232 -3.20 -34.02 0.07
CA ARG A 232 -2.97 -35.31 -0.58
C ARG A 232 -1.54 -35.82 -0.46
N PHE A 233 -0.58 -34.91 -0.27
CA PHE A 233 0.84 -35.25 -0.20
C PHE A 233 1.36 -35.32 1.23
N ASP A 234 0.89 -34.42 2.10
CA ASP A 234 1.48 -34.22 3.42
C ASP A 234 0.45 -33.67 4.42
N SER A 235 0.10 -34.48 5.41
CA SER A 235 -0.86 -34.10 6.46
C SER A 235 -0.30 -33.17 7.53
N ASP A 236 1.03 -32.99 7.58
CA ASP A 236 1.71 -32.13 8.57
C ASP A 236 1.97 -30.71 8.03
N ILE A 237 1.23 -30.30 7.01
CA ILE A 237 1.24 -28.94 6.47
C ILE A 237 -0.12 -28.28 6.71
N GLU A 238 -0.12 -27.14 7.39
CA GLU A 238 -1.32 -26.36 7.68
C GLU A 238 -1.26 -24.98 7.02
N ILE A 239 -2.42 -24.47 6.60
CA ILE A 239 -2.57 -23.11 6.09
C ILE A 239 -3.43 -22.29 7.05
N LEU A 240 -2.84 -21.27 7.68
CA LEU A 240 -3.57 -20.28 8.45
C LEU A 240 -4.05 -19.18 7.52
N ILE A 241 -5.36 -18.92 7.52
CA ILE A 241 -5.97 -17.86 6.73
C ILE A 241 -6.60 -16.85 7.69
N ILE A 242 -6.12 -15.61 7.66
CA ILE A 242 -6.55 -14.52 8.53
C ILE A 242 -7.00 -13.33 7.70
N GLY A 243 -8.29 -13.02 7.74
CA GLY A 243 -8.86 -11.87 7.06
C GLY A 243 -10.31 -12.07 6.69
N SER A 244 -10.88 -11.06 6.02
CA SER A 244 -12.25 -11.06 5.53
C SER A 244 -12.31 -10.40 4.16
N GLY A 245 -13.40 -10.62 3.44
CA GLY A 245 -13.62 -10.01 2.13
C GLY A 245 -14.75 -10.71 1.38
N SER A 246 -15.02 -10.27 0.15
CA SER A 246 -16.11 -10.78 -0.68
C SER A 246 -16.01 -12.27 -1.03
N LYS A 247 -14.81 -12.86 -0.93
CA LYS A 247 -14.52 -14.26 -1.25
C LYS A 247 -14.39 -15.17 -0.02
N ASP A 248 -14.72 -14.69 1.18
CA ASP A 248 -14.58 -15.48 2.40
C ASP A 248 -15.49 -16.73 2.44
N HIS A 249 -16.65 -16.66 1.80
CA HIS A 249 -17.59 -17.77 1.64
C HIS A 249 -16.94 -19.01 1.02
N LEU A 250 -15.99 -18.85 0.08
CA LEU A 250 -15.29 -19.97 -0.56
C LEU A 250 -14.48 -20.81 0.44
N ILE A 251 -13.84 -20.14 1.40
CA ILE A 251 -13.04 -20.81 2.43
C ILE A 251 -13.97 -21.55 3.39
N ARG A 252 -15.05 -20.89 3.81
CA ARG A 252 -16.05 -21.47 4.73
C ARG A 252 -16.72 -22.72 4.16
N SER A 253 -16.90 -22.79 2.84
CA SER A 253 -17.50 -23.93 2.15
C SER A 253 -16.51 -25.02 1.72
N SER A 254 -15.20 -24.84 1.95
CA SER A 254 -14.19 -25.77 1.44
C SER A 254 -14.07 -27.08 2.24
N TYR A 255 -14.39 -27.04 3.55
CA TYR A 255 -14.27 -28.17 4.48
C TYR A 255 -12.89 -28.89 4.46
N LEU A 256 -11.82 -28.17 4.08
CA LEU A 256 -10.46 -28.72 4.06
C LEU A 256 -9.85 -28.72 5.47
N GLU A 257 -9.46 -29.89 5.96
CA GLU A 257 -8.96 -30.08 7.34
C GLU A 257 -7.62 -29.38 7.61
N ASN A 258 -6.80 -29.18 6.57
CA ASN A 258 -5.51 -28.49 6.67
C ASN A 258 -5.62 -26.96 6.56
N ILE A 259 -6.84 -26.39 6.54
CA ILE A 259 -7.07 -24.96 6.61
C ILE A 259 -7.57 -24.56 8.01
N LYS A 260 -6.88 -23.61 8.63
CA LYS A 260 -7.37 -22.89 9.82
C LYS A 260 -7.77 -21.48 9.44
N TYR A 261 -9.07 -21.25 9.28
CA TYR A 261 -9.63 -19.95 8.94
C TYR A 261 -10.06 -19.17 10.20
N TYR A 262 -9.39 -18.05 10.47
CA TYR A 262 -9.63 -17.22 11.66
C TYR A 262 -10.60 -16.06 11.41
N GLY A 263 -11.02 -15.82 10.17
CA GLY A 263 -11.76 -14.61 9.84
C GLY A 263 -10.94 -13.35 10.08
N GLN A 264 -11.61 -12.22 10.29
CA GLN A 264 -10.95 -10.95 10.58
C GLN A 264 -10.50 -10.91 12.04
N LEU A 265 -9.20 -10.70 12.26
CA LEU A 265 -8.60 -10.46 13.56
C LEU A 265 -8.10 -9.01 13.68
N GLU A 266 -7.86 -8.58 14.92
CA GLU A 266 -7.17 -7.33 15.19
C GLU A 266 -5.70 -7.44 14.78
N MET A 267 -5.10 -6.29 14.47
CA MET A 267 -3.76 -6.23 13.87
C MET A 267 -2.70 -6.86 14.79
N GLU A 268 -2.81 -6.65 16.09
CA GLU A 268 -1.93 -7.19 17.12
C GLU A 268 -1.95 -8.73 17.14
N ASP A 269 -3.13 -9.33 16.99
CA ASP A 269 -3.28 -10.80 16.93
C ASP A 269 -2.62 -11.35 15.67
N VAL A 270 -2.85 -10.73 14.51
CA VAL A 270 -2.19 -11.11 13.25
C VAL A 270 -0.67 -11.08 13.42
N TYR A 271 -0.15 -10.01 14.01
CA TYR A 271 1.27 -9.81 14.22
C TYR A 271 1.89 -10.76 15.25
N SER A 272 1.10 -11.31 16.17
CA SER A 272 1.54 -12.41 17.05
C SER A 272 1.63 -13.77 16.35
N MET A 273 0.93 -13.93 15.22
CA MET A 273 0.83 -15.20 14.49
C MET A 273 1.81 -15.31 13.33
N ILE A 274 2.09 -14.22 12.60
CA ILE A 274 3.03 -14.21 11.47
C ILE A 274 4.41 -14.79 11.83
N PRO A 275 5.11 -14.34 12.89
CA PRO A 275 6.48 -14.79 13.14
C PRO A 275 6.56 -16.28 13.54
N LYS A 276 5.45 -16.87 13.98
CA LYS A 276 5.35 -18.31 14.29
C LYS A 276 5.21 -19.19 13.05
N ALA A 277 4.80 -18.62 11.91
CA ALA A 277 4.68 -19.35 10.65
C ALA A 277 6.04 -19.67 10.02
N HIS A 278 6.05 -20.60 9.07
CA HIS A 278 7.25 -20.99 8.33
C HIS A 278 7.34 -20.26 6.99
N LEU A 279 6.20 -20.03 6.34
CA LEU A 279 6.16 -19.46 5.00
C LEU A 279 4.94 -18.52 4.83
N GLY A 280 5.18 -17.35 4.26
CA GLY A 280 4.15 -16.37 3.94
C GLY A 280 3.63 -16.55 2.53
N LEU A 281 2.31 -16.46 2.36
CA LEU A 281 1.65 -16.54 1.06
C LEU A 281 1.13 -15.15 0.65
N SER A 282 1.44 -14.76 -0.58
CA SER A 282 0.92 -13.55 -1.21
C SER A 282 0.35 -13.84 -2.59
N PHE A 283 -0.86 -14.41 -2.61
CA PHE A 283 -1.56 -14.77 -3.84
C PHE A 283 -2.56 -13.70 -4.28
N ARG A 284 -2.47 -13.36 -5.56
CA ARG A 284 -3.30 -12.37 -6.26
C ARG A 284 -3.69 -12.87 -7.64
N THR A 285 -4.75 -12.30 -8.18
CA THR A 285 -5.20 -12.56 -9.56
C THR A 285 -4.17 -12.07 -10.58
N ASP A 286 -4.08 -12.70 -11.75
CA ASP A 286 -3.19 -12.24 -12.83
C ASP A 286 -3.84 -11.17 -13.71
N ASP A 287 -3.83 -9.93 -13.20
CA ASP A 287 -4.32 -8.75 -13.89
C ASP A 287 -3.25 -7.64 -13.91
N ARG A 288 -3.43 -6.63 -14.78
CA ARG A 288 -2.47 -5.52 -14.95
C ARG A 288 -2.17 -4.80 -13.63
N VAL A 289 -3.16 -4.63 -12.75
CA VAL A 289 -2.98 -3.97 -11.45
C VAL A 289 -2.15 -4.86 -10.52
N SER A 290 -2.48 -6.14 -10.45
CA SER A 290 -1.78 -7.10 -9.60
C SER A 290 -0.33 -7.35 -10.00
N ARG A 291 -0.01 -7.36 -11.31
CA ARG A 291 1.37 -7.48 -11.81
C ARG A 291 2.27 -6.30 -11.42
N GLY A 292 1.70 -5.09 -11.33
CA GLY A 292 2.41 -3.88 -10.91
C GLY A 292 2.33 -3.56 -9.41
N ALA A 293 1.56 -4.34 -8.64
CA ALA A 293 1.32 -4.09 -7.23
C ALA A 293 2.45 -4.64 -6.34
N PHE A 294 2.62 -4.03 -5.18
CA PHE A 294 3.48 -4.53 -4.10
C PHE A 294 2.70 -4.59 -2.79
N PRO A 295 2.08 -5.74 -2.48
CA PRO A 295 1.20 -5.89 -1.31
C PRO A 295 1.90 -5.60 0.02
N VAL A 296 1.16 -5.02 0.97
CA VAL A 296 1.68 -4.67 2.30
C VAL A 296 2.15 -5.90 3.08
N LYS A 297 1.44 -7.04 2.95
CA LYS A 297 1.79 -8.31 3.59
C LYS A 297 3.22 -8.78 3.32
N ILE A 298 3.79 -8.44 2.16
CA ILE A 298 5.17 -8.77 1.84
C ILE A 298 6.14 -7.99 2.73
N TYR A 299 5.87 -6.70 3.01
CA TYR A 299 6.67 -5.94 3.97
C TYR A 299 6.49 -6.45 5.40
N GLU A 300 5.32 -6.97 5.74
CA GLU A 300 5.05 -7.57 7.05
C GLU A 300 5.81 -8.90 7.20
N TYR A 301 5.80 -9.78 6.19
CA TYR A 301 6.65 -10.96 6.16
C TYR A 301 8.15 -10.60 6.25
N ILE A 302 8.58 -9.55 5.54
CA ILE A 302 9.96 -9.02 5.65
C ILE A 302 10.28 -8.58 7.09
N ALA A 303 9.36 -7.89 7.76
CA ALA A 303 9.54 -7.43 9.14
C ALA A 303 9.82 -8.58 10.11
N PHE A 304 9.18 -9.72 9.88
CA PHE A 304 9.26 -10.92 10.72
C PHE A 304 10.26 -11.97 10.21
N GLY A 305 10.99 -11.71 9.12
CA GLY A 305 11.94 -12.68 8.57
C GLY A 305 11.27 -13.92 7.96
N ILE A 306 10.04 -13.80 7.48
CA ILE A 306 9.26 -14.92 6.92
C ILE A 306 9.49 -15.01 5.40
N PRO A 307 10.04 -16.13 4.88
CA PRO A 307 10.14 -16.37 3.45
C PRO A 307 8.77 -16.37 2.76
N ILE A 308 8.73 -16.07 1.45
CA ILE A 308 7.48 -15.69 0.78
C ILE A 308 7.28 -16.45 -0.53
N ILE A 309 6.10 -16.99 -0.77
CA ILE A 309 5.66 -17.38 -2.12
C ILE A 309 4.68 -16.34 -2.65
N VAL A 310 4.96 -15.82 -3.84
CA VAL A 310 4.18 -14.76 -4.50
C VAL A 310 3.53 -15.27 -5.78
N THR A 311 2.26 -14.92 -5.99
CA THR A 311 1.60 -15.01 -7.30
C THR A 311 0.81 -13.72 -7.57
N PRO A 312 0.67 -13.29 -8.83
CA PRO A 312 1.28 -13.84 -10.04
C PRO A 312 2.75 -13.38 -10.20
N ILE A 313 3.36 -13.69 -11.34
CA ILE A 313 4.61 -13.06 -11.77
C ILE A 313 4.44 -11.55 -11.81
N SER A 314 5.18 -10.84 -10.96
CA SER A 314 4.90 -9.44 -10.62
C SER A 314 6.17 -8.67 -10.23
N GLU A 315 6.08 -7.34 -10.07
CA GLU A 315 7.19 -6.59 -9.46
C GLU A 315 7.56 -7.15 -8.09
N ALA A 316 6.55 -7.46 -7.26
CA ALA A 316 6.76 -8.00 -5.94
C ALA A 316 7.48 -9.35 -5.96
N GLY A 317 7.08 -10.26 -6.87
CA GLY A 317 7.74 -11.53 -7.06
C GLY A 317 9.19 -11.38 -7.54
N LYS A 318 9.45 -10.51 -8.51
CA LYS A 318 10.81 -10.18 -8.97
C LYS A 318 11.68 -9.62 -7.84
N PHE A 319 11.09 -8.83 -6.95
CA PHE A 319 11.79 -8.33 -5.76
C PHE A 319 12.11 -9.47 -4.79
N VAL A 320 11.17 -10.39 -4.55
CA VAL A 320 11.34 -11.54 -3.67
C VAL A 320 12.48 -12.44 -4.15
N GLU A 321 12.50 -12.82 -5.43
CA GLU A 321 13.57 -13.65 -6.00
C GLU A 321 14.91 -12.94 -5.99
N LYS A 322 14.95 -11.65 -6.39
CA LYS A 322 16.21 -10.88 -6.45
C LYS A 322 16.91 -10.79 -5.09
N ASN A 323 16.15 -10.72 -4.00
CA ASN A 323 16.70 -10.67 -2.66
C ASN A 323 16.87 -12.06 -2.02
N ILE A 324 16.52 -13.14 -2.72
CA ILE A 324 16.63 -14.52 -2.22
C ILE A 324 15.84 -14.68 -0.91
N ILE A 325 14.61 -14.18 -0.89
CA ILE A 325 13.69 -14.21 0.26
C ILE A 325 12.44 -15.07 -0.01
N GLY A 326 12.46 -15.85 -1.09
CA GLY A 326 11.36 -16.70 -1.51
C GLY A 326 11.29 -16.84 -3.03
N CYS A 327 10.12 -17.23 -3.53
CA CYS A 327 9.89 -17.56 -4.94
C CYS A 327 8.62 -16.89 -5.48
N GLN A 328 8.51 -16.76 -6.81
CA GLN A 328 7.25 -16.40 -7.47
C GLN A 328 6.85 -17.44 -8.51
N TYR A 329 5.53 -17.54 -8.74
CA TYR A 329 4.96 -18.46 -9.72
C TYR A 329 3.79 -17.80 -10.46
N SER A 330 3.46 -18.35 -11.62
CA SER A 330 2.14 -18.17 -12.22
C SER A 330 1.07 -18.96 -11.46
N HIS A 331 -0.20 -18.57 -11.56
CA HIS A 331 -1.32 -19.32 -10.96
C HIS A 331 -1.53 -20.70 -11.60
N GLU A 332 -0.93 -20.95 -12.77
CA GLU A 332 -0.99 -22.24 -13.48
C GLU A 332 0.00 -23.26 -12.90
N GLN A 333 1.04 -22.78 -12.22
CA GLN A 333 2.17 -23.57 -11.72
C GLN A 333 1.92 -24.11 -10.32
N ILE A 334 0.72 -24.63 -10.05
CA ILE A 334 0.36 -25.12 -8.73
C ILE A 334 1.25 -26.28 -8.26
N ASP A 335 1.63 -27.17 -9.17
CA ASP A 335 2.47 -28.32 -8.82
C ASP A 335 3.91 -27.87 -8.46
N ASP A 336 4.43 -26.82 -9.10
CA ASP A 336 5.72 -26.21 -8.73
C ASP A 336 5.65 -25.54 -7.35
N ILE A 337 4.53 -24.87 -7.03
CA ILE A 337 4.29 -24.27 -5.70
C ILE A 337 4.29 -25.37 -4.63
N VAL A 338 3.57 -26.46 -4.87
CA VAL A 338 3.49 -27.62 -3.96
C VAL A 338 4.86 -28.25 -3.75
N SER A 339 5.60 -28.54 -4.83
CA SER A 339 6.96 -29.10 -4.74
C SER A 339 7.86 -28.21 -3.91
N THR A 340 7.81 -26.89 -4.14
CA THR A 340 8.65 -25.94 -3.42
C THR A 340 8.34 -25.90 -1.92
N ILE A 341 7.06 -26.02 -1.55
CA ILE A 341 6.64 -26.05 -0.14
C ILE A 341 7.15 -27.33 0.54
N ILE A 342 7.02 -28.49 -0.12
CA ILE A 342 7.52 -29.77 0.38
C ILE A 342 9.04 -29.71 0.54
N ASP A 343 9.76 -29.24 -0.48
CA ASP A 343 11.22 -29.09 -0.45
C ASP A 343 11.68 -28.17 0.70
N LEU A 344 10.95 -27.07 0.96
CA LEU A 344 11.26 -26.15 2.06
C LEU A 344 10.96 -26.76 3.44
N LYS A 345 9.96 -27.64 3.55
CA LYS A 345 9.67 -28.38 4.77
C LYS A 345 10.77 -29.40 5.05
N GLU A 346 11.20 -30.15 4.03
CA GLU A 346 12.21 -31.20 4.17
C GLU A 346 13.64 -30.64 4.30
N ASN A 347 13.93 -29.49 3.69
CA ASN A 347 15.23 -28.85 3.70
C ASN A 347 15.25 -27.59 4.59
N ILE A 348 15.35 -27.82 5.90
CA ILE A 348 15.35 -26.76 6.91
C ILE A 348 16.46 -25.71 6.70
N ASN A 349 17.63 -26.12 6.17
CA ASN A 349 18.74 -25.21 5.91
C ASN A 349 18.39 -24.20 4.82
N ASN A 350 17.69 -24.62 3.76
CA ASN A 350 17.25 -23.71 2.71
C ASN A 350 16.19 -22.73 3.23
N LEU A 351 15.22 -23.22 4.02
CA LEU A 351 14.22 -22.35 4.66
C LEU A 351 14.87 -21.32 5.58
N GLN A 352 15.81 -21.75 6.42
CA GLN A 352 16.55 -20.87 7.32
C GLN A 352 17.34 -19.81 6.55
N ARG A 353 18.03 -20.20 5.47
CA ARG A 353 18.74 -19.25 4.60
C ARG A 353 17.80 -18.17 4.04
N LEU A 354 16.63 -18.55 3.53
CA LEU A 354 15.64 -17.59 3.05
C LEU A 354 15.15 -16.66 4.19
N SER A 355 14.95 -17.22 5.39
CA SER A 355 14.49 -16.47 6.57
C SER A 355 15.54 -15.44 7.01
N GLU A 356 16.81 -15.83 7.06
CA GLU A 356 17.94 -14.95 7.38
C GLU A 356 18.08 -13.81 6.37
N ASN A 357 18.01 -14.12 5.06
CA ASN A 357 18.01 -13.10 4.01
C ASN A 357 16.83 -12.12 4.15
N THR A 358 15.66 -12.65 4.49
CA THR A 358 14.44 -11.86 4.72
C THR A 358 14.64 -10.90 5.89
N HIS A 359 15.20 -11.40 6.99
CA HIS A 359 15.48 -10.62 8.18
C HIS A 359 16.54 -9.53 7.93
N ALA A 360 17.59 -9.84 7.16
CA ALA A 360 18.71 -8.93 6.88
C ALA A 360 18.28 -7.65 6.16
N ILE A 361 17.18 -7.67 5.39
CA ILE A 361 16.71 -6.50 4.65
C ILE A 361 15.66 -5.67 5.40
N LYS A 362 15.16 -6.12 6.55
CA LYS A 362 13.99 -5.54 7.23
C LYS A 362 14.13 -4.04 7.52
N TYR A 363 15.30 -3.61 8.02
CA TYR A 363 15.54 -2.22 8.44
C TYR A 363 15.35 -1.19 7.32
N LYS A 364 15.44 -1.61 6.06
CA LYS A 364 15.23 -0.74 4.88
C LYS A 364 13.76 -0.42 4.62
N PHE A 365 12.82 -1.16 5.22
CA PHE A 365 11.41 -1.12 4.86
C PHE A 365 10.47 -0.72 6.00
N SER A 366 11.00 -0.23 7.13
CA SER A 366 10.17 0.47 8.11
C SER A 366 9.64 1.78 7.51
N ARG A 367 8.38 2.11 7.80
CA ARG A 367 7.71 3.32 7.29
C ARG A 367 8.40 4.59 7.76
N GLU A 368 8.90 4.57 8.99
CA GLU A 368 9.64 5.65 9.61
C GLU A 368 10.92 5.92 8.81
N LYS A 369 11.71 4.88 8.51
CA LYS A 369 12.91 5.01 7.69
C LYS A 369 12.62 5.53 6.29
N ILE A 370 11.58 4.99 5.64
CA ILE A 370 11.16 5.42 4.31
C ILE A 370 10.75 6.91 4.33
N ALA A 371 10.01 7.35 5.34
CA ALA A 371 9.61 8.73 5.52
C ALA A 371 10.79 9.67 5.77
N GLU A 372 11.72 9.29 6.66
CA GLU A 372 12.95 10.03 6.94
C GLU A 372 13.80 10.22 5.67
N ASP A 373 13.98 9.17 4.87
CA ASP A 373 14.76 9.24 3.64
C ASP A 373 14.09 10.14 2.60
N PHE A 374 12.75 10.14 2.53
CA PHE A 374 12.01 11.09 1.70
C PHE A 374 12.18 12.54 2.16
N VAL A 375 12.09 12.80 3.46
CA VAL A 375 12.20 14.15 4.01
C VAL A 375 13.60 14.72 3.75
N LYS A 376 14.66 13.92 3.82
CA LYS A 376 16.02 14.34 3.43
C LYS A 376 16.08 14.80 1.96
N ILE A 377 15.45 14.06 1.06
CA ILE A 377 15.38 14.46 -0.36
C ILE A 377 14.56 15.74 -0.53
N LEU A 378 13.47 15.88 0.23
CA LEU A 378 12.63 17.08 0.23
C LEU A 378 13.42 18.32 0.66
N GLU A 379 14.14 18.25 1.79
CA GLU A 379 14.97 19.33 2.29
C GLU A 379 16.06 19.73 1.27
N GLN A 380 16.75 18.74 0.69
CA GLN A 380 17.78 19.00 -0.34
C GLN A 380 17.21 19.74 -1.56
N ARG A 381 16.00 19.37 -2.02
CA ARG A 381 15.36 20.04 -3.17
C ARG A 381 14.87 21.44 -2.84
N LEU A 382 14.42 21.65 -1.61
CA LEU A 382 14.01 22.98 -1.11
C LEU A 382 15.23 23.86 -0.76
N LYS A 383 16.45 23.30 -0.79
CA LYS A 383 17.70 23.94 -0.39
C LYS A 383 17.71 24.38 1.08
N LEU A 384 17.13 23.53 1.95
CA LEU A 384 17.01 23.70 3.39
C LEU A 384 18.13 23.04 4.20
#